data_AF-A0AAV1L6E1-F1
#
_entry.id   AF-A0AAV1L6E1-F1
#
_cell.length_a   1.000
_cell.length_b   1.000
_cell.length_c   1.000
_cell.angle_alpha   90.00
_cell.angle_beta   90.00
_cell.angle_gamma   90.00
#
_symmetry.space_group_name_H-M   'P 1'
#
loop_
_entity.id
_entity.type
_entity.pdbx_description
1 polymer ?
#
loop_
_entity_poly.entity_id
_entity_poly.type
_entity_poly.pdbx_seq_one_letter_code
_entity_poly.pdbx_strand_id
1 'polypeptide(L)'
;MSERERYRAPPQPEPPPPLRVRAADLYPRVKAQYDEPGLDAGFTPICGEFVKWVGRTADGGTIAMSTYRLHLQPRRRESAGASVPLRLIDALEICDLLCLLILCKHGRQLK
;
A
#
# COMPACT_ATOMS: atom_id res chain seq x y z
N MET A 1 -21.17 -56.57 26.84
CA MET A 1 -20.52 -56.02 25.63
C MET A 1 -20.95 -56.87 24.44
N SER A 2 -21.83 -56.32 23.61
CA SER A 2 -22.45 -57.06 22.49
C SER A 2 -21.40 -57.32 21.40
N GLU A 3 -21.41 -58.50 20.77
CA GLU A 3 -20.49 -58.81 19.64
C GLU A 3 -20.59 -57.78 18.50
N ARG A 4 -21.73 -57.09 18.38
CA ARG A 4 -21.95 -55.98 17.44
C ARG A 4 -21.05 -54.76 17.67
N GLU A 5 -20.56 -54.55 18.88
CA GLU A 5 -19.66 -53.42 19.19
C GLU A 5 -18.23 -53.68 18.74
N ARG A 6 -17.82 -54.95 18.59
CA ARG A 6 -16.44 -55.33 18.21
C ARG A 6 -16.12 -55.08 16.73
N TYR A 7 -17.13 -54.97 15.87
CA TYR A 7 -16.98 -54.77 14.44
C TYR A 7 -17.35 -53.35 13.97
N ARG A 8 -17.53 -52.40 14.90
CA ARG A 8 -17.81 -51.02 14.50
C ARG A 8 -16.54 -50.42 13.89
N ALA A 9 -16.60 -50.13 12.60
CA ALA A 9 -15.53 -49.42 11.92
C ALA A 9 -15.20 -48.13 12.69
N PRO A 10 -13.91 -47.77 12.84
CA PRO A 10 -13.53 -46.49 13.44
C PRO A 10 -14.28 -45.35 12.74
N PRO A 11 -14.75 -44.33 13.48
CA PRO A 11 -15.33 -43.15 12.85
C PRO A 11 -14.34 -42.61 11.83
N GLN A 12 -14.81 -42.42 10.59
CA GLN A 12 -13.99 -41.84 9.54
C GLN A 12 -13.54 -40.45 9.99
N PRO A 13 -12.26 -40.08 9.84
CA PRO A 13 -11.80 -38.74 10.16
C PRO A 13 -12.60 -37.74 9.33
N GLU A 14 -13.16 -36.72 9.99
CA GLU A 14 -13.88 -35.66 9.29
C GLU A 14 -12.94 -35.02 8.25
N PRO A 15 -13.41 -34.78 7.01
CA PRO A 15 -12.60 -34.12 6.02
C PRO A 15 -12.17 -32.74 6.54
N PRO A 16 -10.92 -32.32 6.29
CA PRO A 16 -10.47 -31.01 6.73
C PRO A 16 -11.39 -29.93 6.14
N PRO A 17 -11.73 -28.89 6.92
CA PRO A 17 -12.57 -27.82 6.42
C PRO A 17 -11.95 -27.21 5.16
N PRO A 18 -12.77 -26.80 4.18
CA PRO A 18 -12.26 -26.22 2.94
C PRO A 18 -11.39 -25.00 3.27
N LEU A 19 -10.23 -24.91 2.61
CA LEU A 19 -9.31 -23.78 2.76
C LEU A 19 -10.05 -22.49 2.35
N ARG A 20 -10.43 -21.68 3.34
CA ARG A 20 -11.08 -20.37 3.10
C ARG A 20 -10.00 -19.33 2.85
N VAL A 21 -9.63 -19.16 1.58
CA VAL A 21 -8.75 -18.07 1.16
C VAL A 21 -9.58 -16.81 0.99
N ARG A 22 -9.30 -15.76 1.78
CA ARG A 22 -9.89 -14.44 1.57
C ARG A 22 -9.08 -13.72 0.50
N ALA A 23 -9.71 -12.79 -0.21
CA ALA A 23 -9.00 -11.93 -1.15
C ALA A 23 -7.81 -11.18 -0.50
N ALA A 24 -7.95 -10.80 0.78
CA ALA A 24 -6.87 -10.18 1.55
C ALA A 24 -5.67 -11.12 1.82
N ASP A 25 -5.89 -12.44 1.78
CA ASP A 25 -4.84 -13.44 1.97
C ASP A 25 -4.03 -13.63 0.66
N LEU A 26 -4.65 -13.39 -0.50
CA LEU A 26 -3.98 -13.36 -1.82
C LEU A 26 -3.30 -12.02 -2.12
N TYR A 27 -3.86 -10.93 -1.59
CA TYR A 27 -3.40 -9.56 -1.82
C TYR A 27 -3.14 -8.85 -0.48
N PRO A 28 -2.07 -9.24 0.24
CA PRO A 28 -1.79 -8.69 1.56
C PRO A 28 -1.56 -7.18 1.49
N ARG A 29 -2.37 -6.45 2.24
CA ARG A 29 -2.22 -5.00 2.39
C ARG A 29 -1.11 -4.73 3.39
N VAL A 30 0.05 -4.30 2.88
CA VAL A 30 1.13 -3.81 3.73
C VAL A 30 0.63 -2.57 4.46
N LYS A 31 0.85 -2.53 5.79
CA LYS A 31 0.52 -1.38 6.62
C LYS A 31 1.28 -0.15 6.12
N ALA A 32 0.58 0.97 5.98
CA ALA A 32 1.21 2.24 5.63
C ALA A 32 2.20 2.66 6.72
N GLN A 33 3.41 3.04 6.31
CA GLN A 33 4.42 3.63 7.18
C GLN A 33 4.28 5.16 7.17
N TYR A 34 4.43 5.78 8.33
CA TYR A 34 4.41 7.23 8.49
C TYR A 34 5.69 7.63 9.20
N ASP A 35 6.42 8.59 8.66
CA ASP A 35 7.66 9.07 9.29
C ASP A 35 7.39 9.78 10.62
N GLU A 36 6.27 10.50 10.68
CA GLU A 36 5.82 11.24 11.86
C GLU A 36 4.36 10.92 12.16
N PRO A 37 3.96 10.87 13.45
CA PRO A 37 2.56 10.72 13.82
C PRO A 37 1.73 11.92 13.35
N GLY A 38 0.54 11.66 12.82
CA GLY A 38 -0.40 12.71 12.38
C GLY A 38 -0.17 13.23 10.97
N LEU A 39 0.80 12.67 10.22
CA LEU A 39 0.91 12.93 8.78
C LEU A 39 -0.31 12.39 8.03
N ASP A 40 -0.71 13.14 7.02
CA ASP A 40 -1.84 12.85 6.14
C ASP A 40 -1.32 12.69 4.71
N ALA A 41 -1.87 11.73 3.98
CA ALA A 41 -1.43 11.45 2.62
C ALA A 41 -1.83 12.58 1.64
N GLY A 42 -2.82 13.40 1.99
CA GLY A 42 -3.29 14.52 1.15
C GLY A 42 -4.15 14.09 -0.04
N PHE A 43 -4.47 12.80 -0.16
CA PHE A 43 -5.37 12.29 -1.20
C PHE A 43 -6.19 11.10 -0.69
N THR A 44 -7.31 10.84 -1.37
CA THR A 44 -8.13 9.65 -1.14
C THR A 44 -7.72 8.53 -2.10
N PRO A 45 -7.32 7.35 -1.60
CA PRO A 45 -7.00 6.19 -2.44
C PRO A 45 -8.20 5.72 -3.28
N ILE A 46 -7.96 5.32 -4.52
CA ILE A 46 -8.96 4.66 -5.38
C ILE A 46 -9.14 3.18 -5.02
N CYS A 47 -10.14 2.51 -5.62
CA CYS A 47 -10.34 1.07 -5.43
C CYS A 47 -9.08 0.26 -5.81
N GLY A 48 -8.57 -0.52 -4.86
CA GLY A 48 -7.34 -1.31 -5.04
C GLY A 48 -6.03 -0.55 -4.84
N GLU A 49 -6.10 0.76 -4.59
CA GLU A 49 -4.95 1.58 -4.19
C GLU A 49 -4.78 1.56 -2.66
N PHE A 50 -3.54 1.42 -2.21
CA PHE A 50 -3.21 1.45 -0.79
C PHE A 50 -2.01 2.36 -0.56
N VAL A 51 -2.08 3.23 0.45
CA VAL A 51 -0.94 4.03 0.90
C VAL A 51 0.13 3.10 1.45
N LYS A 52 1.37 3.29 1.03
CA LYS A 52 2.54 2.54 1.48
C LYS A 52 3.39 3.34 2.44
N TRP A 53 3.58 4.62 2.14
CA TRP A 53 4.44 5.50 2.93
C TRP A 53 3.96 6.95 2.85
N VAL A 54 4.12 7.70 3.95
CA VAL A 54 3.89 9.14 4.03
C VAL A 54 5.02 9.78 4.84
N GLY A 55 5.63 10.80 4.27
CA GLY A 55 6.71 11.58 4.88
C GLY A 55 6.47 13.08 4.74
N ARG A 56 7.34 13.86 5.39
CA ARG A 56 7.33 15.32 5.35
C ARG A 56 8.37 15.81 4.34
N THR A 57 8.00 16.79 3.52
CA THR A 57 8.94 17.47 2.62
C THR A 57 9.62 18.64 3.33
N ALA A 58 10.79 19.07 2.85
CA ALA A 58 11.59 20.13 3.49
C ALA A 58 10.86 21.50 3.57
N ASP A 59 9.91 21.76 2.67
CA ASP A 59 9.05 22.95 2.66
C ASP A 59 7.86 22.87 3.64
N GLY A 60 7.77 21.77 4.39
CA GLY A 60 6.70 21.51 5.37
C GLY A 60 5.42 20.96 4.78
N GLY A 61 5.41 20.59 3.49
CA GLY A 61 4.37 19.78 2.87
C GLY A 61 4.48 18.29 3.24
N THR A 62 3.73 17.46 2.52
CA THR A 62 3.76 16.01 2.66
C THR A 62 3.98 15.33 1.32
N ILE A 63 4.81 14.28 1.34
CA ILE A 63 5.00 13.38 0.21
C ILE A 63 4.44 12.01 0.60
N ALA A 64 3.63 11.43 -0.27
CA ALA A 64 2.96 10.18 -0.01
C ALA A 64 3.07 9.24 -1.22
N MET A 65 3.39 7.98 -0.96
CA MET A 65 3.50 6.93 -1.97
C MET A 65 2.42 5.89 -1.72
N SER A 66 1.63 5.59 -2.74
CA SER A 66 0.70 4.46 -2.76
C SER A 66 1.18 3.35 -3.69
N THR A 67 0.38 2.29 -3.82
CA THR A 67 0.58 1.26 -4.85
C THR A 67 0.33 1.75 -6.28
N TYR A 68 -0.17 2.98 -6.46
CA TYR A 68 -0.58 3.51 -7.77
C TYR A 68 0.15 4.80 -8.15
N ARG A 69 0.37 5.73 -7.21
CA ARG A 69 0.94 7.05 -7.47
C ARG A 69 1.85 7.54 -6.35
N LEU A 70 2.73 8.45 -6.73
CA LEU A 70 3.41 9.36 -5.82
C LEU A 70 2.62 10.69 -5.78
N HIS A 71 2.37 11.21 -4.59
CA HIS A 71 1.59 12.42 -4.37
C HIS A 71 2.39 13.42 -3.53
N LEU A 72 2.45 14.66 -3.98
CA LEU A 72 3.07 15.80 -3.29
C LEU A 72 1.95 16.78 -2.92
N GLN A 73 1.74 16.97 -1.63
CA GLN A 73 0.78 17.92 -1.11
C GLN A 73 1.54 19.09 -0.46
N PRO A 74 1.42 20.32 -1.01
CA PRO A 74 2.07 21.49 -0.42
C PRO A 74 1.56 21.79 0.98
N ARG A 75 2.38 22.49 1.78
CA ARG A 75 2.05 22.89 3.16
C ARG A 75 0.70 23.58 3.29
N ARG A 76 0.34 24.43 2.32
CA ARG A 76 -1.02 25.01 2.23
C ARG A 76 -1.95 23.99 1.59
N ARG A 77 -2.75 23.31 2.40
CA ARG A 77 -3.69 22.26 1.95
C ARG A 77 -4.73 22.73 0.92
N GLU A 78 -4.94 24.04 0.77
CA GLU A 78 -5.84 24.64 -0.22
C GLU A 78 -5.29 24.57 -1.65
N SER A 79 -3.97 24.45 -1.83
CA SER A 79 -3.38 24.29 -3.14
C SER A 79 -3.52 22.85 -3.64
N ALA A 80 -3.84 22.69 -4.92
CA ALA A 80 -3.89 21.39 -5.57
C ALA A 80 -2.51 20.70 -5.46
N GLY A 81 -2.49 19.51 -4.85
CA GLY A 81 -1.31 18.66 -4.85
C GLY A 81 -0.96 18.11 -6.24
N ALA A 82 0.28 17.67 -6.43
CA ALA A 82 0.75 17.04 -7.64
C ALA A 82 0.75 15.51 -7.48
N SER A 83 0.07 14.79 -8.38
CA SER A 83 0.07 13.32 -8.40
C SER A 83 0.72 12.79 -9.67
N VAL A 84 1.61 11.80 -9.53
CA VAL A 84 2.21 11.08 -10.66
C VAL A 84 1.99 9.58 -10.51
N PRO A 85 1.32 8.92 -11.49
CA PRO A 85 1.23 7.47 -11.52
C PRO A 85 2.63 6.84 -11.53
N LEU A 86 2.86 5.80 -10.74
CA LEU A 86 4.18 5.16 -10.62
C LEU A 86 4.72 4.68 -11.98
N ARG A 87 3.83 4.24 -12.87
CA ARG A 87 4.21 3.78 -14.22
C ARG A 87 4.64 4.91 -15.16
N LEU A 88 4.36 6.16 -14.80
CA LEU A 88 4.73 7.37 -15.53
C LEU A 88 6.10 7.92 -15.09
N ILE A 89 6.61 7.48 -13.94
CA ILE A 89 7.97 7.80 -13.48
C ILE A 89 8.94 7.07 -14.39
N ASP A 90 9.95 7.80 -14.86
CA ASP A 90 11.02 7.31 -15.71
C ASP A 90 12.29 7.07 -14.89
N ALA A 91 12.68 8.09 -14.12
CA ALA A 91 13.86 8.05 -13.26
C ALA A 91 13.67 8.88 -11.99
N LEU A 92 14.50 8.60 -11.00
CA LEU A 92 14.62 9.34 -9.75
C LEU A 92 16.08 9.73 -9.56
N GLU A 93 16.34 11.00 -9.28
CA GLU A 93 17.69 11.51 -9.01
C GLU A 93 17.73 12.18 -7.65
N ILE A 94 18.72 11.80 -6.84
CA ILE A 94 19.00 12.45 -5.56
C ILE A 94 20.03 13.54 -5.84
N CYS A 95 19.59 14.79 -5.89
CA CYS A 95 20.47 15.90 -6.27
C CYS A 95 21.29 16.41 -5.07
N ASP A 96 20.70 16.43 -3.88
CA ASP A 96 21.35 16.78 -2.62
C ASP A 96 20.63 16.11 -1.43
N LEU A 97 20.96 16.51 -0.20
CA LEU A 97 20.37 15.93 1.03
C LEU A 97 18.85 16.15 1.18
N LEU A 98 18.29 17.17 0.52
CA LEU A 98 16.89 17.60 0.69
C LEU A 98 16.11 17.64 -0.64
N CYS A 99 16.75 17.26 -1.75
CA CYS A 99 16.21 17.37 -3.10
C CYS A 99 16.17 16.00 -3.80
N LEU A 100 14.95 15.54 -4.07
CA LEU A 100 14.66 14.40 -4.92
C LEU A 100 14.00 14.88 -6.21
N LEU A 101 14.65 14.67 -7.35
CA LEU A 101 14.08 14.96 -8.66
C LEU A 101 13.36 13.71 -9.20
N ILE A 102 12.10 13.89 -9.61
CA ILE A 102 11.27 12.84 -10.22
C ILE A 102 11.10 13.18 -11.69
N LEU A 103 11.76 12.40 -12.55
CA LEU A 103 11.68 12.53 -14.00
C LEU A 103 10.57 11.62 -14.53
N CYS A 104 9.70 12.16 -15.37
CA CYS A 104 8.57 11.41 -15.91
C CYS A 104 8.68 11.20 -17.42
N LYS A 105 8.11 10.10 -17.91
CA LYS A 105 8.16 9.68 -19.32
C LYS A 105 7.55 10.65 -20.34
N HIS A 106 6.76 11.61 -19.84
CA HIS A 106 6.08 12.63 -20.64
C HIS A 106 6.84 13.97 -20.63
N GLY A 107 8.11 13.96 -20.22
CA GLY A 107 9.00 15.13 -20.22
C GLY A 107 8.77 16.13 -19.08
N ARG A 108 7.84 15.86 -18.16
CA ARG A 108 7.65 16.68 -16.95
C ARG A 108 8.53 16.16 -15.81
N GLN A 109 8.89 17.06 -14.91
CA GLN A 109 9.65 16.76 -13.70
C GLN A 109 8.99 17.36 -12.46
N LEU A 110 9.21 16.72 -11.31
CA LEU A 110 8.83 17.22 -9.98
C LEU A 110 10.08 17.26 -9.10
N LYS A 111 10.10 18.18 -8.15
CA LYS A 111 11.20 18.42 -7.21
C LYS A 111 10.63 18.55 -5.82
#